data_AF-A0A8S1EEU1-F1
#
_entry.id   AF-A0A8S1EEU1-F1
#
_cell.length_a   1.000
_cell.length_b   1.000
_cell.length_c   1.000
_cell.angle_alpha   90.00
_cell.angle_beta   90.00
_cell.angle_gamma   90.00
#
_symmetry.space_group_name_H-M   'P 1'
#
loop_
_entity.id
_entity.type
_entity.pdbx_description
1 polymer ?
#
loop_
_entity_poly.entity_id
_entity_poly.type
_entity_poly.pdbx_seq_one_letter_code
_entity_poly.pdbx_strand_id
1 'polypeptide(L)'
;MIDAVAKPIIYSYRSAFVVFIDIENSIFSRHVNLALNVVYGGCYGFALAIFGVNFIYRYAATRGNSLKQYFDGYSFVSWLTIPIFYFFVSMILCVTCWKPTDDLSNFLRAPIHDMFDIDVDKTTYFGHYFFPTSSAFTVIYFGIKCYWKTRNAAKYMNSRVKKTLQNQLFNALVLQTSIPFALMYVPAALLYTFCFLDENIETATNFLNISIAIYPAIDPLPTIFIVREYQIASIEYVKFIWDGLLRRKAPQKPVFAAVVLFSCEIVMSVMTGGITEQDPSKPEHMETAWKAVRGINDEASNNGPHYFVPIKVLKASTQVVAGLSTKLEVLAGESACKKGDLQAHEITKSNCNLKDGGCRAIYAVSLWEKPWENFEQFNVEKIRDVEPHETF
;
A
#
# COMPACT_ATOMS: atom_id res chain seq x y z
N MET A 1 -8.86 0.48 4.45
CA MET A 1 -9.44 -0.33 5.54
C MET A 1 -9.48 -1.81 5.19
N ILE A 2 -10.13 -2.23 4.10
CA ILE A 2 -10.18 -3.66 3.73
C ILE A 2 -8.78 -4.22 3.47
N ASP A 3 -7.88 -3.47 2.79
CA ASP A 3 -6.49 -3.90 2.61
C ASP A 3 -5.74 -4.17 3.93
N ALA A 4 -5.96 -3.35 4.95
CA ALA A 4 -5.28 -3.49 6.24
C ALA A 4 -5.78 -4.71 7.03
N VAL A 5 -7.07 -5.03 6.88
CA VAL A 5 -7.77 -6.05 7.67
C VAL A 5 -7.70 -7.42 6.99
N ALA A 6 -7.93 -7.44 5.67
CA ALA A 6 -8.07 -8.65 4.88
C ALA A 6 -6.80 -9.03 4.11
N LYS A 7 -5.83 -8.10 3.97
CA LYS A 7 -4.55 -8.27 3.28
C LYS A 7 -4.67 -9.05 1.95
N PRO A 8 -5.52 -8.60 1.01
CA PRO A 8 -5.68 -9.27 -0.27
C PRO A 8 -4.40 -9.15 -1.11
N ILE A 9 -3.97 -10.26 -1.69
CA ILE A 9 -2.82 -10.35 -2.58
C ILE A 9 -3.34 -10.41 -4.01
N ILE A 10 -2.89 -9.46 -4.83
CA ILE A 10 -3.18 -9.43 -6.26
C ILE A 10 -2.03 -10.12 -6.98
N TYR A 11 -2.35 -11.18 -7.72
CA TYR A 11 -1.37 -11.96 -8.44
C TYR A 11 -1.81 -12.19 -9.88
N SER A 12 -0.89 -11.96 -10.81
CA SER A 12 -1.08 -12.21 -12.23
C SER A 12 -0.04 -13.23 -12.69
N TYR A 13 -0.51 -14.32 -13.30
CA TYR A 13 0.35 -15.34 -13.87
C TYR A 13 -0.15 -15.74 -15.25
N ARG A 14 0.68 -15.51 -16.28
CA ARG A 14 0.34 -15.71 -17.71
C ARG A 14 -1.01 -15.07 -18.08
N SER A 15 -2.03 -15.87 -18.40
CA SER A 15 -3.37 -15.42 -18.80
C SER A 15 -4.36 -15.33 -17.63
N ALA A 16 -3.92 -15.56 -16.39
CA ALA A 16 -4.77 -15.49 -15.20
C ALA A 16 -4.46 -14.23 -14.38
N PHE A 17 -5.52 -13.54 -13.96
CA PHE A 17 -5.44 -12.50 -12.93
C PHE A 17 -6.34 -12.91 -11.77
N VAL A 18 -5.75 -12.98 -10.58
CA VAL A 18 -6.43 -13.43 -9.37
C VAL A 18 -6.17 -12.50 -8.21
N VAL A 19 -7.17 -12.37 -7.35
CA VAL A 19 -7.04 -11.71 -6.05
C VAL A 19 -7.38 -12.74 -4.99
N PHE A 20 -6.41 -13.05 -4.14
CA PHE A 20 -6.56 -14.09 -3.12
C PHE A 20 -6.20 -13.57 -1.73
N ILE A 21 -6.82 -14.19 -0.73
CA ILE A 21 -6.51 -13.98 0.69
C ILE A 21 -6.08 -15.31 1.26
N ASP A 22 -4.96 -15.30 1.96
CA ASP A 22 -4.48 -16.41 2.76
C ASP A 22 -5.37 -16.60 4.00
N ILE A 23 -5.95 -17.80 4.16
CA ILE A 23 -6.82 -18.11 5.29
C ILE A 23 -5.99 -18.40 6.55
N GLU A 24 -4.80 -19.01 6.44
CA GLU A 24 -4.02 -19.45 7.60
C GLU A 24 -3.39 -18.27 8.35
N ASN A 25 -2.93 -17.26 7.61
CA ASN A 25 -2.38 -16.03 8.18
C ASN A 25 -3.45 -14.95 8.47
N SER A 26 -4.73 -15.24 8.20
CA SER A 26 -5.84 -14.31 8.47
C SER A 26 -6.50 -14.59 9.81
N ILE A 27 -6.84 -13.51 10.53
CA ILE A 27 -7.60 -13.56 11.79
C ILE A 27 -9.07 -13.95 11.61
N PHE A 28 -9.56 -14.07 10.36
CA PHE A 28 -10.96 -14.30 10.03
C PHE A 28 -11.24 -15.69 9.48
N SER A 29 -12.49 -16.16 9.65
CA SER A 29 -12.92 -17.43 9.07
C SER A 29 -13.03 -17.37 7.54
N ARG A 30 -13.00 -18.53 6.87
CA ARG A 30 -13.09 -18.65 5.40
C ARG A 30 -14.24 -17.86 4.79
N HIS A 31 -15.43 -17.90 5.41
CA HIS A 31 -16.60 -17.17 4.91
C HIS A 31 -16.45 -15.65 5.03
N VAL A 32 -15.82 -15.19 6.11
CA VAL A 32 -15.56 -13.76 6.33
C VAL A 32 -14.47 -13.27 5.39
N ASN A 33 -13.38 -14.02 5.20
CA ASN A 33 -12.35 -13.70 4.20
C ASN A 33 -12.91 -13.66 2.77
N LEU A 34 -13.76 -14.62 2.40
CA LEU A 34 -14.42 -14.59 1.10
C LEU A 34 -15.30 -13.35 0.92
N ALA A 35 -16.10 -12.99 1.94
CA ALA A 35 -16.92 -11.78 1.90
C ALA A 35 -16.06 -10.51 1.78
N LEU A 36 -14.97 -10.43 2.55
CA LEU A 36 -14.03 -9.31 2.49
C LEU A 36 -13.37 -9.20 1.11
N ASN A 37 -12.98 -10.33 0.50
CA ASN A 37 -12.38 -10.36 -0.83
C ASN A 37 -13.39 -9.91 -1.90
N VAL A 38 -14.64 -10.37 -1.83
CA VAL A 38 -15.69 -9.95 -2.78
C VAL A 38 -16.02 -8.46 -2.62
N VAL A 39 -16.08 -7.95 -1.39
CA VAL A 39 -16.29 -6.51 -1.14
C VAL A 39 -15.11 -5.70 -1.70
N TYR A 40 -13.88 -6.20 -1.59
CA TYR A 40 -12.70 -5.59 -2.21
C TYR A 40 -12.86 -5.46 -3.74
N GLY A 41 -13.28 -6.53 -4.42
CA GLY A 41 -13.61 -6.50 -5.85
C GLY A 41 -14.75 -5.52 -6.19
N GLY A 42 -15.77 -5.42 -5.32
CA GLY A 42 -16.83 -4.42 -5.42
C GLY A 42 -16.33 -2.98 -5.35
N CYS A 43 -15.41 -2.70 -4.41
CA CYS A 43 -14.79 -1.38 -4.26
C CYS A 43 -14.04 -0.93 -5.52
N TYR A 44 -13.41 -1.86 -6.25
CA TYR A 44 -12.77 -1.55 -7.51
C TYR A 44 -13.79 -1.09 -8.58
N GLY A 45 -14.92 -1.80 -8.71
CA GLY A 45 -16.01 -1.40 -9.61
C GLY A 45 -16.61 -0.03 -9.27
N PHE A 46 -16.79 0.24 -7.98
CA PHE A 46 -17.24 1.54 -7.46
C PHE A 46 -16.28 2.67 -7.86
N ALA A 47 -14.97 2.48 -7.68
CA ALA A 47 -13.95 3.46 -8.03
C ALA A 47 -13.95 3.76 -9.53
N LEU A 48 -14.01 2.73 -10.39
CA LEU A 48 -14.08 2.90 -11.85
C LEU A 48 -15.33 3.71 -12.27
N ALA A 49 -16.48 3.44 -11.66
CA ALA A 49 -17.70 4.19 -11.94
C ALA A 49 -17.60 5.66 -11.51
N ILE A 50 -16.96 5.96 -10.37
CA ILE A 50 -16.68 7.34 -9.94
C ILE A 50 -15.83 8.08 -10.96
N PHE A 51 -14.79 7.45 -11.52
CA PHE A 51 -13.99 8.10 -12.57
C PHE A 51 -14.82 8.40 -13.81
N GLY A 52 -15.70 7.47 -14.20
CA GLY A 52 -16.65 7.70 -15.29
C GLY A 52 -17.58 8.90 -15.04
N VAL A 53 -18.17 8.98 -13.84
CA VAL A 53 -19.05 10.10 -13.47
C VAL A 53 -18.29 11.42 -13.43
N ASN A 54 -17.08 11.44 -12.86
CA ASN A 54 -16.22 12.63 -12.86
C ASN A 54 -15.89 13.10 -14.27
N PHE A 55 -15.60 12.18 -15.19
CA PHE A 55 -15.35 12.51 -16.59
C PHE A 55 -16.59 13.14 -17.25
N ILE A 56 -17.77 12.54 -17.06
CA ILE A 56 -19.04 13.07 -17.61
C ILE A 56 -19.34 14.45 -17.04
N TYR A 57 -19.13 14.66 -15.74
CA TYR A 57 -19.31 15.95 -15.09
C TYR A 57 -18.36 17.03 -15.66
N ARG A 58 -17.06 16.73 -15.80
CA ARG A 58 -16.07 17.63 -16.41
C ARG A 58 -16.47 17.98 -17.86
N TYR A 59 -16.94 16.99 -18.63
CA TYR A 59 -17.47 17.20 -19.97
C TYR A 59 -18.72 18.09 -19.97
N ALA A 60 -19.67 17.86 -19.07
CA ALA A 60 -20.89 18.65 -18.91
C ALA A 60 -20.58 20.12 -18.61
N ALA A 61 -19.61 20.38 -17.72
CA ALA A 61 -19.16 21.71 -17.33
C ALA A 61 -18.55 22.49 -18.51
N THR A 62 -17.83 21.81 -19.41
CA THR A 62 -17.19 22.46 -20.58
C THR A 62 -18.16 22.79 -21.73
N ARG A 63 -19.33 22.14 -21.81
CA ARG A 63 -20.32 22.31 -22.89
C ARG A 63 -21.40 23.35 -22.60
N GLY A 64 -21.55 23.76 -21.33
CA GLY A 64 -22.15 25.03 -20.91
C GLY A 64 -23.57 25.35 -21.45
N ASN A 65 -24.59 24.58 -21.02
CA ASN A 65 -25.87 25.12 -20.51
C ASN A 65 -26.91 24.03 -20.25
N SER A 66 -27.11 23.06 -21.15
CA SER A 66 -28.18 22.05 -20.99
C SER A 66 -27.77 20.83 -20.14
N LEU A 67 -26.50 20.44 -20.18
CA LEU A 67 -26.02 19.26 -19.46
C LEU A 67 -25.75 19.52 -17.97
N LYS A 68 -25.52 20.79 -17.58
CA LYS A 68 -25.23 21.17 -16.19
C LYS A 68 -26.44 20.99 -15.27
N GLN A 69 -27.67 21.19 -15.78
CA GLN A 69 -28.91 20.96 -15.02
C GLN A 69 -29.05 19.52 -14.51
N TYR A 70 -28.45 18.55 -15.20
CA TYR A 70 -28.44 17.15 -14.75
C TYR A 70 -27.51 16.90 -13.55
N PHE A 71 -26.63 17.84 -13.22
CA PHE A 71 -25.70 17.76 -12.09
C PHE A 71 -26.03 18.75 -10.97
N ASP A 72 -27.14 19.50 -11.08
CA ASP A 72 -27.62 20.43 -10.04
C ASP A 72 -28.79 19.83 -9.25
N GLY A 73 -28.85 20.13 -7.94
CA GLY A 73 -29.96 19.76 -7.07
C GLY A 73 -30.15 18.24 -6.88
N TYR A 74 -31.40 17.77 -6.87
CA TYR A 74 -31.75 16.36 -6.67
C TYR A 74 -31.24 15.43 -7.78
N SER A 75 -30.96 15.94 -8.98
CA SER A 75 -30.38 15.16 -10.08
C SER A 75 -28.96 14.68 -9.74
N PHE A 76 -28.19 15.41 -8.93
CA PHE A 76 -26.87 14.98 -8.45
C PHE A 76 -26.94 13.67 -7.65
N VAL A 77 -27.99 13.47 -6.86
CA VAL A 77 -28.19 12.25 -6.07
C VAL A 77 -28.36 11.03 -6.98
N SER A 78 -28.99 11.20 -8.15
CA SER A 78 -29.13 10.13 -9.15
C SER A 78 -27.80 9.75 -9.83
N TRP A 79 -26.78 10.62 -9.78
CA TRP A 79 -25.44 10.28 -10.24
C TRP A 79 -24.64 9.52 -9.18
N LEU A 80 -24.92 9.75 -7.89
CA LEU A 80 -24.29 9.01 -6.79
C LEU A 80 -24.80 7.55 -6.69
N THR A 81 -25.99 7.26 -7.20
CA THR A 81 -26.50 5.88 -7.24
C THR A 81 -25.78 5.02 -8.29
N ILE A 82 -25.16 5.62 -9.30
CA ILE A 82 -24.46 4.89 -10.37
C ILE A 82 -23.23 4.13 -9.81
N PRO A 83 -22.30 4.77 -9.06
CA PRO A 83 -21.21 4.03 -8.40
C PRO A 83 -21.69 2.91 -7.48
N ILE A 84 -22.75 3.15 -6.71
CA ILE A 84 -23.33 2.15 -5.80
C ILE A 84 -23.88 0.96 -6.60
N PHE A 85 -24.55 1.21 -7.72
CA PHE A 85 -25.01 0.15 -8.61
C PHE A 85 -23.84 -0.68 -9.15
N TYR A 86 -22.78 -0.03 -9.62
CA TYR A 86 -21.58 -0.71 -10.13
C TYR A 86 -20.84 -1.50 -9.03
N PHE A 87 -20.84 -1.03 -7.78
CA PHE A 87 -20.33 -1.78 -6.64
C PHE A 87 -21.01 -3.15 -6.51
N PHE A 88 -22.34 -3.18 -6.50
CA PHE A 88 -23.10 -4.43 -6.38
C PHE A 88 -22.98 -5.32 -7.61
N VAL A 89 -22.98 -4.75 -8.81
CA VAL A 89 -22.76 -5.52 -10.06
C VAL A 89 -21.39 -6.19 -10.04
N SER A 90 -20.34 -5.48 -9.64
CA SER A 90 -18.99 -6.04 -9.52
C SER A 90 -18.90 -7.14 -8.47
N MET A 91 -19.57 -7.00 -7.32
CA MET A 91 -19.66 -8.09 -6.33
C MET A 91 -20.34 -9.34 -6.91
N ILE A 92 -21.45 -9.17 -7.63
CA ILE A 92 -22.18 -10.28 -8.27
C ILE A 92 -21.27 -10.96 -9.31
N LEU A 93 -20.51 -10.20 -10.10
CA LEU A 93 -19.55 -10.76 -11.07
C LEU A 93 -18.42 -11.54 -10.37
N CYS A 94 -17.91 -11.05 -9.25
CA CYS A 94 -16.88 -11.76 -8.47
C CYS A 94 -17.38 -13.13 -7.97
N VAL A 95 -18.65 -13.21 -7.54
CA VAL A 95 -19.24 -14.45 -7.00
C VAL A 95 -19.71 -15.41 -8.11
N THR A 96 -20.08 -14.90 -9.28
CA THR A 96 -20.65 -15.73 -10.36
C THR A 96 -19.65 -16.03 -11.47
N CYS A 97 -19.15 -14.99 -12.16
CA CYS A 97 -18.31 -15.12 -13.34
C CYS A 97 -16.83 -15.36 -12.99
N TRP A 98 -16.35 -14.84 -11.86
CA TRP A 98 -14.94 -14.93 -11.46
C TRP A 98 -14.71 -15.85 -10.27
N LYS A 99 -15.64 -16.77 -10.02
CA LYS A 99 -15.52 -17.75 -8.95
C LYS A 99 -14.33 -18.69 -9.18
N PRO A 100 -13.75 -19.27 -8.10
CA PRO A 100 -12.82 -20.38 -8.20
C PRO A 100 -13.39 -21.50 -9.07
N THR A 101 -12.56 -22.00 -9.98
CA THR A 101 -12.87 -23.12 -10.88
C THR A 101 -11.68 -24.07 -10.83
N ASP A 102 -11.92 -25.38 -10.85
CA ASP A 102 -10.87 -26.39 -10.67
C ASP A 102 -9.70 -26.23 -11.66
N ASP A 103 -10.00 -25.88 -12.91
CA ASP A 103 -8.98 -25.61 -13.93
C ASP A 103 -8.07 -24.43 -13.56
N LEU A 104 -8.66 -23.34 -13.04
CA LEU A 104 -7.93 -22.15 -12.60
C LEU A 104 -7.16 -22.43 -11.31
N SER A 105 -7.74 -23.18 -10.37
CA SER A 105 -7.07 -23.60 -9.13
C SER A 105 -5.82 -24.43 -9.45
N ASN A 106 -5.95 -25.42 -10.34
CA ASN A 106 -4.86 -26.30 -10.73
C ASN A 106 -3.76 -25.54 -11.49
N PHE A 107 -4.15 -24.59 -12.35
CA PHE A 107 -3.21 -23.72 -13.06
C PHE A 107 -2.40 -22.82 -12.12
N LEU A 108 -3.01 -22.36 -11.02
CA LEU A 108 -2.38 -21.47 -10.06
C LEU A 108 -1.66 -22.18 -8.92
N ARG A 109 -1.87 -23.50 -8.75
CA ARG A 109 -1.34 -24.26 -7.60
C ARG A 109 0.18 -24.21 -7.49
N ALA A 110 0.88 -24.59 -8.56
CA ALA A 110 2.34 -24.53 -8.59
C ALA A 110 2.90 -23.09 -8.44
N PRO A 111 2.46 -22.09 -9.22
CA PRO A 111 3.05 -20.75 -9.13
C PRO A 111 2.74 -20.01 -7.82
N ILE A 112 1.57 -20.24 -7.20
CA ILE A 112 1.26 -19.65 -5.88
C ILE A 112 2.07 -20.32 -4.77
N HIS A 113 2.22 -21.64 -4.81
CA HIS A 113 3.04 -22.37 -3.84
C HIS A 113 4.51 -21.97 -3.95
N ASP A 114 5.07 -21.92 -5.16
CA ASP A 114 6.49 -21.60 -5.37
C ASP A 114 6.85 -20.15 -5.00
N MET A 115 5.90 -19.21 -5.15
CA MET A 115 6.15 -17.78 -4.89
C MET A 115 5.79 -17.35 -3.47
N PHE A 116 4.71 -17.89 -2.90
CA PHE A 116 4.17 -17.42 -1.63
C PHE A 116 4.20 -18.47 -0.51
N ASP A 117 4.60 -19.73 -0.81
CA ASP A 117 4.53 -20.87 0.13
C ASP A 117 3.11 -21.13 0.67
N ILE A 118 2.10 -20.87 -0.18
CA ILE A 118 0.68 -20.98 0.16
C ILE A 118 0.01 -22.03 -0.71
N ASP A 119 -0.71 -22.95 -0.07
CA ASP A 119 -1.60 -23.87 -0.75
C ASP A 119 -2.87 -23.17 -1.26
N VAL A 120 -3.16 -23.30 -2.56
CA VAL A 120 -4.35 -22.70 -3.19
C VAL A 120 -5.65 -23.14 -2.50
N ASP A 121 -5.73 -24.37 -2.00
CA ASP A 121 -6.90 -24.91 -1.30
C ASP A 121 -7.21 -24.18 0.03
N LYS A 122 -6.17 -23.55 0.59
CA LYS A 122 -6.21 -22.74 1.82
C LYS A 122 -6.34 -21.24 1.53
N THR A 123 -6.71 -20.87 0.31
CA THR A 123 -6.98 -19.48 -0.06
C THR A 123 -8.46 -19.26 -0.37
N THR A 124 -8.93 -18.03 -0.16
CA THR A 124 -10.16 -17.55 -0.81
C THR A 124 -9.79 -16.60 -1.92
N TYR A 125 -10.18 -16.91 -3.17
CA TYR A 125 -9.83 -16.09 -4.31
C TYR A 125 -11.01 -15.89 -5.27
N PHE A 126 -10.93 -14.83 -6.07
CA PHE A 126 -11.70 -14.70 -7.30
C PHE A 126 -10.72 -14.35 -8.42
N GLY A 127 -11.01 -14.80 -9.63
CA GLY A 127 -10.06 -14.72 -10.72
C GLY A 127 -10.67 -14.89 -12.09
N HIS A 128 -10.03 -14.31 -13.10
CA HIS A 128 -10.46 -14.44 -14.49
C HIS A 128 -9.30 -14.94 -15.35
N TYR A 129 -9.64 -15.84 -16.28
CA TYR A 129 -8.75 -16.33 -17.32
C TYR A 129 -8.98 -15.50 -18.61
N PHE A 130 -8.06 -14.58 -18.92
CA PHE A 130 -8.18 -13.67 -20.06
C PHE A 130 -8.19 -14.44 -21.38
N PHE A 131 -9.34 -14.48 -22.07
CA PHE A 131 -9.39 -14.68 -23.52
C PHE A 131 -9.30 -13.31 -24.21
N PRO A 132 -8.18 -12.99 -24.90
CA PRO A 132 -7.93 -11.65 -25.41
C PRO A 132 -8.52 -11.52 -26.81
N THR A 133 -9.37 -10.53 -27.05
CA THR A 133 -9.49 -9.84 -28.36
C THR A 133 -10.56 -8.73 -28.39
N SER A 134 -11.64 -8.81 -27.60
CA SER A 134 -12.79 -7.91 -27.81
C SER A 134 -12.73 -6.55 -27.10
N SER A 135 -12.08 -6.44 -25.94
CA SER A 135 -12.16 -5.25 -25.08
C SER A 135 -11.27 -4.07 -25.52
N ALA A 136 -10.15 -4.33 -26.17
CA ALA A 136 -9.20 -3.28 -26.60
C ALA A 136 -9.78 -2.39 -27.73
N PHE A 137 -10.54 -2.98 -28.66
CA PHE A 137 -11.14 -2.24 -29.78
C PHE A 137 -12.17 -1.20 -29.31
N THR A 138 -12.96 -1.56 -28.29
CA THR A 138 -14.01 -0.67 -27.75
C THR A 138 -13.40 0.59 -27.14
N VAL A 139 -12.33 0.45 -26.35
CA VAL A 139 -11.62 1.57 -25.72
C VAL A 139 -11.02 2.51 -26.78
N ILE A 140 -10.34 1.94 -27.78
CA ILE A 140 -9.70 2.73 -28.85
C ILE A 140 -10.77 3.46 -29.69
N TYR A 141 -11.85 2.80 -30.07
CA TYR A 141 -12.93 3.38 -30.88
C TYR A 141 -13.61 4.57 -30.16
N PHE A 142 -14.00 4.39 -28.89
CA PHE A 142 -14.65 5.46 -28.13
C PHE A 142 -13.69 6.61 -27.82
N GLY A 143 -12.40 6.32 -27.57
CA GLY A 143 -11.36 7.34 -27.39
C GLY A 143 -11.21 8.24 -28.62
N ILE A 144 -11.10 7.66 -29.81
CA ILE A 144 -10.99 8.41 -31.08
C ILE A 144 -12.25 9.26 -31.31
N LYS A 145 -13.45 8.69 -31.11
CA LYS A 145 -14.71 9.42 -31.29
C LYS A 145 -14.84 10.60 -30.31
N CYS A 146 -14.40 10.43 -29.06
CA CYS A 146 -14.38 11.48 -28.05
C CYS A 146 -13.45 12.64 -28.46
N TYR A 147 -12.24 12.33 -28.92
CA TYR A 147 -11.29 13.34 -29.39
C TYR A 147 -11.85 14.17 -30.54
N TRP A 148 -12.41 13.52 -31.57
CA TRP A 148 -12.97 14.20 -32.74
C TRP A 148 -14.17 15.08 -32.39
N LYS A 149 -15.06 14.61 -31.52
CA LYS A 149 -16.23 15.39 -31.07
C LYS A 149 -15.80 16.65 -30.30
N THR A 150 -14.81 16.51 -29.43
CA THR A 150 -14.28 17.64 -28.64
C THR A 150 -13.56 18.67 -29.53
N ARG A 151 -12.77 18.20 -30.49
CA ARG A 151 -12.10 19.08 -31.48
C ARG A 151 -13.10 19.84 -32.36
N ASN A 152 -14.18 19.18 -32.78
CA ASN A 152 -15.20 19.83 -33.60
C ASN A 152 -16.04 20.82 -32.79
N ALA A 153 -16.36 20.51 -31.53
CA ALA A 153 -17.05 21.46 -30.64
C ALA A 153 -16.24 22.75 -30.40
N ALA A 154 -14.91 22.65 -30.30
CA ALA A 154 -14.02 23.81 -30.14
C ALA A 154 -13.99 24.75 -31.36
N LYS A 155 -14.34 24.27 -32.57
CA LYS A 155 -14.36 25.09 -33.80
C LYS A 155 -15.55 26.05 -33.88
N TYR A 156 -16.66 25.78 -33.18
CA TYR A 156 -17.92 26.55 -33.31
C TYR A 156 -18.16 27.58 -32.18
N MET A 157 -17.19 27.82 -31.30
CA MET A 157 -17.37 28.74 -30.17
C MET A 157 -16.93 30.18 -30.49
N ASN A 158 -17.89 31.12 -30.43
CA ASN A 158 -17.73 32.52 -30.82
C ASN A 158 -17.30 33.50 -29.70
N SER A 159 -17.01 33.04 -28.48
CA SER A 159 -16.61 33.90 -27.34
C SER A 159 -15.14 33.73 -26.97
N ARG A 160 -14.37 34.83 -26.95
CA ARG A 160 -12.92 34.87 -26.62
C ARG A 160 -12.62 34.32 -25.22
N VAL A 161 -13.48 34.58 -24.25
CA VAL A 161 -13.36 34.08 -22.86
C VAL A 161 -13.66 32.58 -22.77
N LYS A 162 -14.72 32.10 -23.43
CA LYS A 162 -15.07 30.67 -23.48
C LYS A 162 -14.01 29.84 -24.21
N LYS A 163 -13.36 30.40 -25.23
CA LYS A 163 -12.29 29.74 -25.99
C LYS A 163 -11.01 29.56 -25.17
N THR A 164 -10.61 30.58 -24.38
CA THR A 164 -9.44 30.48 -23.48
C THR A 164 -9.70 29.49 -22.34
N LEU A 165 -10.88 29.55 -21.71
CA LEU A 165 -11.26 28.64 -20.63
C LEU A 165 -11.39 27.18 -21.12
N GLN A 166 -12.01 26.94 -22.29
CA GLN A 166 -12.03 25.59 -22.87
C GLN A 166 -10.65 25.10 -23.28
N ASN A 167 -9.75 25.94 -23.80
CA ASN A 167 -8.40 25.51 -24.12
C ASN A 167 -7.61 25.15 -22.85
N GLN A 168 -7.80 25.89 -21.76
CA GLN A 168 -7.20 25.59 -20.46
C GLN A 168 -7.77 24.29 -19.87
N LEU A 169 -9.09 24.12 -19.88
CA LEU A 169 -9.76 22.90 -19.41
C LEU A 169 -9.44 21.70 -20.30
N PHE A 170 -9.33 21.88 -21.61
CA PHE A 170 -8.95 20.84 -22.56
C PHE A 170 -7.50 20.43 -22.39
N ASN A 171 -6.56 21.38 -22.25
CA ASN A 171 -5.17 21.06 -21.97
C ASN A 171 -5.00 20.39 -20.59
N ALA A 172 -5.73 20.86 -19.57
CA ALA A 172 -5.76 20.22 -18.26
C ALA A 172 -6.35 18.81 -18.36
N LEU A 173 -7.42 18.60 -19.13
CA LEU A 173 -8.04 17.30 -19.35
C LEU A 173 -7.11 16.35 -20.11
N VAL A 174 -6.40 16.84 -21.14
CA VAL A 174 -5.41 16.05 -21.87
C VAL A 174 -4.28 15.62 -20.94
N LEU A 175 -3.75 16.54 -20.12
CA LEU A 175 -2.74 16.21 -19.10
C LEU A 175 -3.29 15.20 -18.08
N GLN A 176 -4.52 15.40 -17.61
CA GLN A 176 -5.20 14.50 -16.67
C GLN A 176 -5.47 13.13 -17.25
N THR A 177 -5.77 13.00 -18.54
CA THR A 177 -5.94 11.68 -19.17
C THR A 177 -4.62 10.99 -19.46
N SER A 178 -3.53 11.75 -19.64
CA SER A 178 -2.20 11.20 -19.86
C SER A 178 -1.54 10.71 -18.55
N ILE A 179 -1.95 11.23 -17.40
CA ILE A 179 -1.47 10.78 -16.08
C ILE A 179 -1.86 9.31 -15.78
N PRO A 180 -3.13 8.89 -15.74
CA PRO A 180 -3.50 7.50 -15.54
C PRO A 180 -3.07 6.66 -16.75
N PHE A 181 -2.99 7.21 -17.96
CA PHE A 181 -2.37 6.50 -19.09
C PHE A 181 -0.91 6.09 -18.79
N ALA A 182 -0.09 7.03 -18.35
CA ALA A 182 1.33 6.79 -18.04
C ALA A 182 1.55 6.03 -16.73
N LEU A 183 0.77 6.31 -15.69
CA LEU A 183 0.96 5.74 -14.35
C LEU A 183 0.18 4.44 -14.12
N MET A 184 -0.90 4.20 -14.86
CA MET A 184 -1.77 3.03 -14.63
C MET A 184 -1.84 2.12 -15.86
N TYR A 185 -2.13 2.67 -17.04
CA TYR A 185 -2.34 1.84 -18.23
C TYR A 185 -1.04 1.34 -18.87
N VAL A 186 0.02 2.14 -18.91
CA VAL A 186 1.32 1.72 -19.45
C VAL A 186 1.97 0.64 -18.57
N PRO A 187 2.05 0.79 -17.23
CA PRO A 187 2.61 -0.26 -16.38
C PRO A 187 1.76 -1.54 -16.40
N ALA A 188 0.42 -1.41 -16.47
CA ALA A 188 -0.46 -2.56 -16.62
C ALA A 188 -0.26 -3.26 -17.98
N ALA A 189 -0.16 -2.50 -19.08
CA ALA A 189 0.11 -3.05 -20.41
C ALA A 189 1.48 -3.73 -20.49
N LEU A 190 2.51 -3.14 -19.89
CA LEU A 190 3.84 -3.76 -19.79
C LEU A 190 3.77 -5.07 -19.00
N LEU A 191 3.11 -5.09 -17.84
CA LEU A 191 2.87 -6.30 -17.06
C LEU A 191 2.17 -7.37 -17.89
N TYR A 192 1.08 -7.03 -18.57
CA TYR A 192 0.39 -7.98 -19.45
C TYR A 192 1.31 -8.50 -20.55
N THR A 193 2.13 -7.65 -21.16
CA THR A 193 3.04 -8.04 -22.25
C THR A 193 4.17 -8.96 -21.74
N PHE A 194 4.73 -8.67 -20.57
CA PHE A 194 5.74 -9.53 -19.93
C PHE A 194 5.16 -10.86 -19.44
N CYS A 195 3.90 -10.87 -18.98
CA CYS A 195 3.17 -12.11 -18.67
C CYS A 195 3.00 -13.00 -19.90
N PHE A 196 2.89 -12.43 -21.11
CA PHE A 196 2.85 -13.20 -22.37
C PHE A 196 4.21 -13.73 -22.82
N LEU A 197 5.32 -13.15 -22.34
CA LEU A 197 6.68 -13.56 -22.67
C LEU A 197 7.28 -14.56 -21.66
N ASP A 198 6.48 -15.03 -20.69
CA ASP A 198 6.87 -15.99 -19.65
C ASP A 198 7.94 -15.48 -18.65
N GLU A 199 8.12 -14.15 -18.58
CA GLU A 199 9.02 -13.52 -17.61
C GLU A 199 8.21 -12.90 -16.45
N ASN A 200 8.41 -13.44 -15.25
CA ASN A 200 7.81 -12.90 -14.02
C ASN A 200 8.60 -11.68 -13.53
N ILE A 201 8.06 -10.48 -13.73
CA ILE A 201 8.68 -9.23 -13.24
C ILE A 201 7.96 -8.72 -12.00
N GLU A 202 8.36 -9.23 -10.84
CA GLU A 202 7.81 -8.81 -9.53
C GLU A 202 7.96 -7.29 -9.30
N THR A 203 9.07 -6.70 -9.77
CA THR A 203 9.32 -5.25 -9.73
C THR A 203 8.26 -4.44 -10.48
N ALA A 204 7.74 -4.95 -11.60
CA ALA A 204 6.73 -4.25 -12.40
C ALA A 204 5.37 -4.28 -11.70
N THR A 205 5.03 -5.40 -11.05
CA THR A 205 3.83 -5.55 -10.21
C THR A 205 3.85 -4.58 -9.03
N ASN A 206 4.98 -4.50 -8.32
CA ASN A 206 5.15 -3.57 -7.21
C ASN A 206 5.07 -2.11 -7.65
N PHE A 207 5.69 -1.76 -8.79
CA PHE A 207 5.59 -0.42 -9.36
C PHE A 207 4.16 -0.06 -9.79
N LEU A 208 3.42 -1.01 -10.40
CA LEU A 208 2.01 -0.83 -10.77
C LEU A 208 1.18 -0.53 -9.51
N ASN A 209 1.36 -1.30 -8.43
CA ASN A 209 0.61 -1.13 -7.19
C ASN A 209 0.85 0.26 -6.55
N ILE A 210 2.11 0.70 -6.47
CA ILE A 210 2.45 2.05 -5.96
C ILE A 210 1.85 3.14 -6.86
N SER A 211 1.92 2.96 -8.18
CA SER A 211 1.40 3.95 -9.14
C SER A 211 -0.13 4.05 -9.09
N ILE A 212 -0.82 2.92 -8.89
CA ILE A 212 -2.27 2.86 -8.63
C ILE A 212 -2.63 3.54 -7.30
N ALA A 213 -1.80 3.41 -6.26
CA ALA A 213 -2.05 4.06 -4.98
C ALA A 213 -1.91 5.59 -5.06
N ILE A 214 -0.93 6.09 -5.85
CA ILE A 214 -0.58 7.52 -5.88
C ILE A 214 -1.39 8.31 -6.93
N TYR A 215 -1.89 7.70 -8.00
CA TYR A 215 -2.58 8.47 -9.06
C TYR A 215 -3.77 9.32 -8.59
N PRO A 216 -4.60 8.94 -7.58
CA PRO A 216 -5.72 9.78 -7.18
C PRO A 216 -5.26 11.12 -6.59
N ALA A 217 -4.06 11.16 -6.01
CA ALA A 217 -3.45 12.38 -5.49
C ALA A 217 -2.86 13.25 -6.61
N ILE A 218 -2.38 12.64 -7.70
CA ILE A 218 -1.74 13.34 -8.82
C ILE A 218 -2.77 13.85 -9.85
N ASP A 219 -3.85 13.10 -10.12
CA ASP A 219 -4.89 13.47 -11.10
C ASP A 219 -5.45 14.90 -10.93
N PRO A 220 -5.76 15.42 -9.74
CA PRO A 220 -6.33 16.77 -9.62
C PRO A 220 -5.31 17.90 -9.82
N LEU A 221 -4.00 17.63 -9.70
CA LEU A 221 -2.95 18.66 -9.69
C LEU A 221 -2.91 19.50 -10.99
N PRO A 222 -2.98 18.92 -12.21
CA PRO A 222 -3.00 19.72 -13.43
C PRO A 222 -4.19 20.66 -13.51
N THR A 223 -5.39 20.26 -13.03
CA THR A 223 -6.54 21.18 -13.02
C THR A 223 -6.31 22.34 -12.06
N ILE A 224 -5.77 22.07 -10.87
CA ILE A 224 -5.47 23.11 -9.87
C ILE A 224 -4.42 24.10 -10.40
N PHE A 225 -3.38 23.60 -11.08
CA PHE A 225 -2.27 24.43 -11.54
C PHE A 225 -2.44 25.02 -12.95
N ILE A 226 -3.38 24.56 -13.78
CA ILE A 226 -3.57 25.09 -15.15
C ILE A 226 -4.79 26.02 -15.24
N VAL A 227 -5.85 25.78 -14.45
CA VAL A 227 -7.09 26.55 -14.53
C VAL A 227 -7.01 27.74 -13.57
N ARG A 228 -7.04 28.95 -14.13
CA ARG A 228 -6.77 30.21 -13.40
C ARG A 228 -7.76 30.46 -12.26
N GLU A 229 -9.03 30.08 -12.44
CA GLU A 229 -10.07 30.19 -11.41
C GLU A 229 -9.79 29.26 -10.21
N TYR A 230 -9.24 28.07 -10.46
CA TYR A 230 -8.82 27.14 -9.40
C TYR A 230 -7.53 27.60 -8.72
N GLN A 231 -6.58 28.18 -9.47
CA GLN A 231 -5.38 28.80 -8.88
C GLN A 231 -5.75 29.92 -7.89
N ILE A 232 -6.70 30.80 -8.25
CA ILE A 232 -7.14 31.87 -7.37
C ILE A 232 -7.80 31.31 -6.12
N ALA A 233 -8.74 30.36 -6.27
CA ALA A 233 -9.42 29.72 -5.14
C ALA A 233 -8.46 28.96 -4.21
N SER A 234 -7.48 28.25 -4.78
CA SER A 234 -6.47 27.53 -3.98
C SER A 234 -5.52 28.48 -3.25
N ILE A 235 -5.11 29.60 -3.86
CA ILE A 235 -4.31 30.63 -3.19
C ILE A 235 -5.11 31.30 -2.06
N GLU A 236 -6.37 31.63 -2.28
CA GLU A 236 -7.26 32.17 -1.25
C GLU A 236 -7.46 31.18 -0.09
N TYR A 237 -7.61 29.90 -0.41
CA TYR A 237 -7.74 28.83 0.58
C TYR A 237 -6.46 28.62 1.40
N VAL A 238 -5.29 28.61 0.74
CA VAL A 238 -3.99 28.52 1.42
C VAL A 238 -3.76 29.74 2.30
N LYS A 239 -4.12 30.95 1.84
CA LYS A 239 -4.09 32.16 2.67
C LYS A 239 -5.02 32.07 3.86
N PHE A 240 -6.24 31.55 3.68
CA PHE A 240 -7.19 31.32 4.77
C PHE A 240 -6.66 30.34 5.83
N ILE A 241 -6.05 29.23 5.40
CA ILE A 241 -5.41 28.26 6.30
C ILE A 241 -4.20 28.88 7.00
N TRP A 242 -3.34 29.57 6.26
CA TRP A 242 -2.15 30.23 6.79
C TRP A 242 -2.51 31.32 7.80
N ASP A 243 -3.52 32.13 7.50
CA ASP A 243 -4.05 33.16 8.40
C ASP A 243 -4.76 32.55 9.62
N GLY A 244 -5.43 31.39 9.46
CA GLY A 244 -6.04 30.62 10.54
C GLY A 244 -5.03 29.86 11.42
N LEU A 245 -3.87 29.49 10.88
CA LEU A 245 -2.74 28.93 11.63
C LEU A 245 -1.95 30.01 12.38
N LEU A 246 -1.78 31.19 11.79
CA LEU A 246 -1.06 32.33 12.41
C LEU A 246 -1.89 33.09 13.44
N ARG A 247 -3.21 33.24 13.23
CA ARG A 247 -4.11 33.79 14.25
C ARG A 247 -4.75 32.63 14.98
N ARG A 248 -4.36 32.39 16.24
CA ARG A 248 -5.06 31.46 17.16
C ARG A 248 -6.52 31.88 17.41
N LYS A 249 -7.40 31.78 16.42
CA LYS A 249 -8.85 31.78 16.58
C LYS A 249 -9.40 30.63 15.74
N ALA A 250 -9.86 29.61 16.45
CA ALA A 250 -10.42 28.39 15.89
C ALA A 250 -11.48 28.71 14.82
N PRO A 251 -11.49 28.01 13.67
CA PRO A 251 -12.58 28.12 12.71
C PRO A 251 -13.85 27.49 13.31
N GLN A 252 -14.90 28.31 13.45
CA GLN A 252 -16.27 27.86 13.65
C GLN A 252 -16.72 27.07 12.41
N LYS A 253 -16.53 25.75 12.43
CA LYS A 253 -17.47 24.71 11.97
C LYS A 253 -16.81 23.33 12.08
N PRO A 254 -17.17 22.51 13.09
CA PRO A 254 -16.45 21.27 13.44
C PRO A 254 -16.57 20.14 12.40
N VAL A 255 -17.56 20.21 11.50
CA VAL A 255 -17.85 19.12 10.55
C VAL A 255 -16.85 19.06 9.39
N PHE A 256 -16.36 20.20 8.90
CA PHE A 256 -15.54 20.24 7.68
C PHE A 256 -14.06 19.94 7.96
N ALA A 257 -13.54 20.37 9.11
CA ALA A 257 -12.19 20.02 9.55
C ALA A 257 -12.06 18.52 9.88
N ALA A 258 -13.11 17.92 10.46
CA ALA A 258 -13.15 16.49 10.73
C ALA A 258 -13.10 15.66 9.44
N VAL A 259 -13.86 16.03 8.40
CA VAL A 259 -13.87 15.30 7.11
C VAL A 259 -12.52 15.39 6.38
N VAL A 260 -11.84 16.54 6.41
CA VAL A 260 -10.52 16.71 5.78
C VAL A 260 -9.43 15.97 6.55
N LEU A 261 -9.43 16.03 7.89
CA LEU A 261 -8.49 15.27 8.73
C LEU A 261 -8.69 13.76 8.57
N PHE A 262 -9.95 13.29 8.52
CA PHE A 262 -10.27 11.88 8.30
C PHE A 262 -9.89 11.39 6.90
N SER A 263 -10.03 12.24 5.86
CA SER A 263 -9.58 11.92 4.50
C SER A 263 -8.05 11.91 4.36
N CYS A 264 -7.33 12.72 5.16
CA CYS A 264 -5.87 12.77 5.18
C CYS A 264 -5.27 11.55 5.92
N GLU A 265 -5.92 11.08 6.99
CA GLU A 265 -5.53 9.85 7.70
C GLU A 265 -5.65 8.60 6.82
N ILE A 266 -6.67 8.52 5.95
CA ILE A 266 -6.89 7.33 5.10
C ILE A 266 -5.84 7.21 3.99
N VAL A 267 -5.31 8.33 3.47
CA VAL A 267 -4.27 8.31 2.40
C VAL A 267 -2.87 8.08 2.97
N MET A 268 -2.59 8.50 4.21
CA MET A 268 -1.28 8.31 4.84
C MET A 268 -1.11 6.95 5.54
N SER A 269 -2.18 6.16 5.70
CA SER A 269 -2.13 4.87 6.40
C SER A 269 -1.71 3.68 5.53
N VAL A 270 -1.29 3.89 4.27
CA VAL A 270 -0.72 2.83 3.42
C VAL A 270 0.67 3.25 2.91
N MET A 271 1.56 3.57 3.84
CA MET A 271 3.00 3.47 3.59
C MET A 271 3.49 2.20 4.28
N THR A 272 3.79 1.16 3.49
CA THR A 272 4.29 -0.15 3.95
C THR A 272 5.68 -0.10 4.59
N GLY A 273 6.23 1.08 4.87
CA GLY A 273 7.53 1.31 5.54
C GLY A 273 7.45 1.77 7.00
N GLY A 274 6.26 1.74 7.63
CA GLY A 274 6.11 2.03 9.05
C GLY A 274 6.69 0.93 9.95
N ILE A 275 7.09 1.28 11.17
CA ILE A 275 7.52 0.30 12.18
C ILE A 275 6.29 -0.49 12.63
N THR A 276 6.35 -1.81 12.49
CA THR A 276 5.29 -2.75 12.93
C THR A 276 5.76 -3.46 14.19
N GLU A 277 5.01 -3.33 15.29
CA GLU A 277 5.30 -4.07 16.52
C GLU A 277 5.06 -5.57 16.32
N GLN A 278 5.98 -6.38 16.83
CA GLN A 278 5.92 -7.84 16.79
C GLN A 278 5.81 -8.39 18.22
N ASP A 279 5.28 -9.60 18.34
CA ASP A 279 5.26 -10.31 19.63
C ASP A 279 6.69 -10.70 20.03
N PRO A 280 7.25 -10.14 21.12
CA PRO A 280 8.62 -10.44 21.56
C PRO A 280 8.79 -11.88 22.07
N SER A 281 7.71 -12.61 22.30
CA SER A 281 7.73 -13.97 22.85
C SER A 281 8.02 -15.05 21.80
N LYS A 282 8.06 -14.68 20.51
CA LYS A 282 8.33 -15.63 19.42
C LYS A 282 9.76 -16.21 19.51
N PRO A 283 9.93 -17.52 19.29
CA PRO A 283 11.24 -18.18 19.42
C PRO A 283 12.30 -17.67 18.44
N GLU A 284 11.88 -17.24 17.25
CA GLU A 284 12.73 -16.68 16.20
C GLU A 284 13.51 -15.44 16.68
N HIS A 285 12.86 -14.52 17.41
CA HIS A 285 13.53 -13.32 17.93
C HIS A 285 14.62 -13.65 18.95
N MET A 286 14.41 -14.72 19.72
CA MET A 286 15.43 -15.21 20.65
C MET A 286 16.61 -15.80 19.89
N GLU A 287 16.38 -16.53 18.79
CA GLU A 287 17.44 -17.03 17.92
C GLU A 287 18.25 -15.86 17.30
N THR A 288 17.56 -14.82 16.82
CA THR A 288 18.21 -13.59 16.33
C THR A 288 19.05 -12.91 17.42
N ALA A 289 18.54 -12.83 18.66
CA ALA A 289 19.29 -12.28 19.78
C ALA A 289 20.56 -13.09 20.08
N TRP A 290 20.52 -14.42 19.95
CA TRP A 290 21.70 -15.28 20.07
C TRP A 290 22.70 -15.08 18.93
N LYS A 291 22.24 -14.87 17.69
CA LYS A 291 23.13 -14.51 16.56
C LYS A 291 23.86 -13.17 16.80
N ALA A 292 23.21 -12.23 17.50
CA ALA A 292 23.77 -10.92 17.83
C ALA A 292 24.75 -10.90 19.03
N VAL A 293 25.01 -12.05 19.68
CA VAL A 293 25.91 -12.15 20.86
C VAL A 293 27.31 -11.61 20.60
N ARG A 294 27.81 -11.73 19.36
CA ARG A 294 29.07 -11.13 18.96
C ARG A 294 29.03 -9.61 19.17
N GLY A 295 28.06 -8.93 18.56
CA GLY A 295 27.91 -7.47 18.68
C GLY A 295 27.59 -6.98 20.09
N ILE A 296 26.90 -7.79 20.90
CA ILE A 296 26.67 -7.49 22.33
C ILE A 296 28.00 -7.45 23.10
N ASN A 297 28.95 -8.28 22.70
CA ASN A 297 30.21 -8.49 23.41
C ASN A 297 31.43 -7.84 22.77
N ASP A 298 31.24 -7.10 21.69
CA ASP A 298 32.27 -6.24 21.11
C ASP A 298 32.69 -5.14 22.10
N GLU A 299 33.90 -4.62 21.94
CA GLU A 299 34.52 -3.67 22.88
C GLU A 299 33.68 -2.41 23.11
N ALA A 300 32.95 -1.95 22.09
CA ALA A 300 32.06 -0.79 22.16
C ALA A 300 30.80 -1.02 23.04
N SER A 301 30.33 -2.27 23.12
CA SER A 301 29.05 -2.63 23.73
C SER A 301 29.22 -3.30 25.10
N ASN A 302 30.33 -3.99 25.32
CA ASN A 302 30.69 -4.60 26.60
C ASN A 302 32.22 -4.64 26.75
N ASN A 303 32.77 -3.73 27.55
CA ASN A 303 34.20 -3.71 27.87
C ASN A 303 34.56 -4.54 29.12
N GLY A 304 33.62 -5.34 29.65
CA GLY A 304 33.83 -6.18 30.83
C GLY A 304 34.60 -7.48 30.52
N PRO A 305 35.18 -8.13 31.54
CA PRO A 305 35.95 -9.36 31.38
C PRO A 305 35.08 -10.60 31.12
N HIS A 306 33.76 -10.49 31.28
CA HIS A 306 32.80 -11.58 31.10
C HIS A 306 31.88 -11.33 29.91
N TYR A 307 31.43 -12.41 29.28
CA TYR A 307 30.44 -12.35 28.20
C TYR A 307 29.05 -12.05 28.74
N PHE A 308 28.28 -11.23 28.03
CA PHE A 308 26.85 -11.02 28.26
C PHE A 308 26.06 -11.91 27.30
N VAL A 309 25.06 -12.61 27.83
CA VAL A 309 24.20 -13.52 27.06
C VAL A 309 22.72 -13.11 27.13
N PRO A 310 21.93 -13.31 26.07
CA PRO A 310 20.52 -12.96 26.05
C PRO A 310 19.72 -13.76 27.09
N ILE A 311 18.88 -13.06 27.86
CA ILE A 311 17.93 -13.64 28.81
C ILE A 311 16.53 -13.68 28.21
N LYS A 312 16.06 -12.53 27.70
CA LYS A 312 14.71 -12.34 27.18
C LYS A 312 14.67 -11.18 26.19
N VAL A 313 13.83 -11.29 25.17
CA VAL A 313 13.47 -10.17 24.30
C VAL A 313 12.32 -9.40 24.97
N LEU A 314 12.53 -8.11 25.23
CA LEU A 314 11.56 -7.23 25.86
C LEU A 314 10.60 -6.62 24.85
N LYS A 315 11.12 -6.24 23.68
CA LYS A 315 10.33 -5.70 22.57
C LYS A 315 10.90 -6.17 21.24
N ALA A 316 10.01 -6.37 20.27
CA ALA A 316 10.36 -6.69 18.90
C ALA A 316 9.58 -5.78 17.95
N SER A 317 10.25 -5.29 16.91
CA SER A 317 9.62 -4.49 15.88
C SER A 317 10.30 -4.71 14.54
N THR A 318 9.54 -4.59 13.46
CA THR A 318 10.03 -4.83 12.10
C THR A 318 9.62 -3.68 11.19
N GLN A 319 10.50 -3.29 10.29
CA GLN A 319 10.31 -2.20 9.35
C GLN A 319 10.81 -2.60 7.95
N VAL A 320 10.02 -2.31 6.92
CA VAL A 320 10.45 -2.48 5.52
C VAL A 320 11.26 -1.25 5.09
N VAL A 321 12.51 -1.48 4.66
CA VAL A 321 13.47 -0.48 4.18
C VAL A 321 14.02 -0.92 2.80
N ALA A 322 15.29 -0.65 2.47
CA ALA A 322 15.98 -1.33 1.38
C ALA A 322 16.38 -2.77 1.77
N GLY A 323 15.41 -3.57 2.23
CA GLY A 323 15.59 -4.79 3.02
C GLY A 323 14.52 -4.90 4.11
N LEU A 324 14.64 -5.88 4.98
CA LEU A 324 13.87 -5.97 6.22
C LEU A 324 14.76 -5.51 7.39
N SER A 325 14.25 -4.61 8.23
CA SER A 325 14.95 -4.16 9.44
C SER A 325 14.17 -4.59 10.67
N THR A 326 14.74 -5.51 11.46
CA THR A 326 14.16 -6.01 12.70
C THR A 326 14.93 -5.43 13.88
N LYS A 327 14.25 -4.71 14.77
CA LYS A 327 14.82 -4.12 15.99
C LYS A 327 14.27 -4.84 17.22
N LEU A 328 15.18 -5.33 18.05
CA LEU A 328 14.91 -6.03 19.30
C LEU A 328 15.50 -5.25 20.48
N GLU A 329 14.72 -5.07 21.54
CA GLU A 329 15.25 -4.69 22.86
C GLU A 329 15.50 -5.98 23.64
N VAL A 330 16.76 -6.32 23.87
CA VAL A 330 17.17 -7.59 24.48
C VAL A 330 17.70 -7.34 25.88
N LEU A 331 17.11 -8.00 26.87
CA LEU A 331 17.68 -8.10 28.20
C LEU A 331 18.79 -9.13 28.18
N ALA A 332 20.03 -8.71 28.47
CA ALA A 332 21.19 -9.58 28.58
C ALA A 332 21.76 -9.56 30.00
N GLY A 333 22.40 -10.66 30.39
CA GLY A 333 23.05 -10.80 31.70
C GLY A 333 24.48 -11.28 31.59
N GLU A 334 25.28 -10.90 32.57
CA GLU A 334 26.64 -11.38 32.76
C GLU A 334 26.64 -12.91 32.93
N SER A 335 27.49 -13.57 32.16
CA SER A 335 27.68 -15.02 32.21
C SER A 335 28.90 -15.41 33.03
N ALA A 336 29.00 -16.70 33.34
CA ALA A 336 30.20 -17.27 33.96
C ALA A 336 31.40 -17.33 32.98
N CYS A 337 31.18 -17.14 31.68
CA CYS A 337 32.25 -17.24 30.67
C CYS A 337 33.12 -15.99 30.65
N LYS A 338 34.43 -16.19 30.70
CA LYS A 338 35.43 -15.12 30.64
C LYS A 338 35.89 -14.88 29.19
N LYS A 339 36.04 -13.62 28.81
CA LYS A 339 36.59 -13.23 27.51
C LYS A 339 38.07 -13.64 27.43
N GLY A 340 38.43 -14.37 26.38
CA GLY A 340 39.77 -14.93 26.17
C GLY A 340 39.84 -16.45 26.32
N ASP A 341 38.93 -17.07 27.08
CA ASP A 341 38.87 -18.53 27.23
C ASP A 341 38.07 -19.21 26.10
N LEU A 342 37.12 -18.48 25.50
CA LEU A 342 36.23 -18.91 24.42
C LEU A 342 36.09 -17.78 23.40
N GLN A 343 35.93 -18.11 22.12
CA GLN A 343 35.61 -17.09 21.11
C GLN A 343 34.12 -16.76 21.10
N ALA A 344 33.77 -15.51 20.75
CA ALA A 344 32.38 -15.04 20.77
C ALA A 344 31.42 -15.86 19.87
N HIS A 345 31.94 -16.55 18.86
CA HIS A 345 31.15 -17.38 17.94
C HIS A 345 30.83 -18.79 18.50
N GLU A 346 31.53 -19.22 19.55
CA GLU A 346 31.36 -20.54 20.20
C GLU A 346 30.36 -20.47 21.37
N ILE A 347 29.90 -19.25 21.68
CA ILE A 347 28.98 -18.98 22.79
C ILE A 347 27.57 -19.38 22.38
N THR A 348 27.05 -20.36 23.10
CA THR A 348 25.68 -20.85 22.95
C THR A 348 25.02 -20.95 24.31
N LYS A 349 23.69 -21.06 24.31
CA LYS A 349 22.88 -21.22 25.52
C LYS A 349 23.31 -22.40 26.40
N SER A 350 23.84 -23.47 25.81
CA SER A 350 24.30 -24.68 26.53
C SER A 350 25.68 -24.53 27.14
N ASN A 351 26.55 -23.73 26.51
CA ASN A 351 27.96 -23.65 26.86
C ASN A 351 28.25 -22.49 27.83
N CYS A 352 27.36 -21.50 27.89
CA CYS A 352 27.57 -20.31 28.67
C CYS A 352 26.36 -19.96 29.54
N ASN A 353 26.47 -20.32 30.83
CA ASN A 353 25.42 -20.10 31.82
C ASN A 353 25.50 -18.69 32.42
N LEU A 354 24.34 -18.15 32.76
CA LEU A 354 24.21 -16.90 33.50
C LEU A 354 24.86 -17.01 34.88
N LYS A 355 25.53 -15.95 35.30
CA LYS A 355 26.13 -15.85 36.63
C LYS A 355 25.08 -15.41 37.64
N ASP A 356 24.95 -16.15 38.74
CA ASP A 356 24.01 -15.80 39.81
C ASP A 356 24.38 -14.43 40.41
N GLY A 357 23.41 -13.51 40.42
CA GLY A 357 23.61 -12.13 40.87
C GLY A 357 24.51 -11.28 39.94
N GLY A 358 24.77 -11.75 38.71
CA GLY A 358 25.54 -11.00 37.72
C GLY A 358 24.87 -9.72 37.23
N CYS A 359 25.66 -8.81 36.67
CA CYS A 359 25.14 -7.56 36.11
C CYS A 359 24.19 -7.83 34.94
N ARG A 360 23.15 -7.00 34.79
CA ARG A 360 22.18 -7.08 33.67
C ARG A 360 22.19 -5.77 32.91
N ALA A 361 21.92 -5.83 31.60
CA ALA A 361 21.83 -4.65 30.75
C ALA A 361 20.84 -4.88 29.61
N ILE A 362 20.30 -3.80 29.07
CA ILE A 362 19.41 -3.81 27.90
C ILE A 362 20.20 -3.37 26.68
N TYR A 363 20.11 -4.14 25.61
CA TYR A 363 20.75 -3.89 24.33
C TYR A 363 19.69 -3.66 23.24
N ALA A 364 19.93 -2.69 22.37
CA ALA A 364 19.23 -2.53 21.11
C ALA A 364 19.96 -3.36 20.06
N VAL A 365 19.30 -4.37 19.52
CA VAL A 365 19.82 -5.22 18.43
C VAL A 365 19.02 -4.90 17.18
N SER A 366 19.69 -4.37 16.15
CA SER A 366 19.09 -4.11 14.84
C SER A 366 19.67 -5.08 13.82
N LEU A 367 18.83 -5.97 13.28
CA LEU A 367 19.14 -6.81 12.13
C LEU A 367 18.64 -6.12 10.87
N TRP A 368 19.52 -5.89 9.91
CA TRP A 368 19.15 -5.51 8.55
C TRP A 368 19.46 -6.68 7.62
N GLU A 369 18.44 -7.21 6.97
CA GLU A 369 18.56 -8.37 6.11
C GLU A 369 17.93 -8.12 4.73
N LYS A 370 18.50 -8.78 3.73
CA LYS A 370 17.93 -8.86 2.38
C LYS A 370 17.89 -10.33 2.00
N PRO A 371 16.74 -11.01 2.22
CA PRO A 371 16.62 -12.44 1.95
C PRO A 371 17.02 -12.83 0.53
N TRP A 372 16.75 -11.96 -0.45
CA TRP A 372 17.07 -12.15 -1.87
C TRP A 372 18.56 -12.01 -2.22
N GLU A 373 19.38 -11.44 -1.33
CA GLU A 373 20.83 -11.27 -1.50
C GLU A 373 21.64 -12.17 -0.56
N ASN A 374 20.98 -12.99 0.29
CA ASN A 374 21.60 -13.71 1.42
C ASN A 374 22.50 -12.78 2.27
N PHE A 375 22.02 -11.55 2.49
CA PHE A 375 22.73 -10.52 3.20
C PHE A 375 22.10 -10.32 4.58
N GLU A 376 22.94 -10.36 5.62
CA GLU A 376 22.57 -10.03 7.00
C GLU A 376 23.62 -9.09 7.60
N GLN A 377 23.16 -8.04 8.27
CA GLN A 377 24.01 -7.12 9.02
C GLN A 377 23.39 -6.80 10.37
N PHE A 378 24.16 -7.00 11.44
CA PHE A 378 23.78 -6.66 12.79
C PHE A 378 24.40 -5.32 13.21
N ASN A 379 23.60 -4.47 13.87
CA ASN A 379 24.08 -3.33 14.65
C ASN A 379 23.60 -3.51 16.09
N VAL A 380 24.51 -3.39 17.06
CA VAL A 380 24.20 -3.60 18.48
C VAL A 380 24.66 -2.39 19.27
N GLU A 381 23.77 -1.85 20.08
CA GLU A 381 24.04 -0.71 20.95
C GLU A 381 23.56 -1.00 22.36
N LYS A 382 24.39 -0.71 23.37
CA LYS A 382 23.99 -0.80 24.77
C LYS A 382 23.09 0.38 25.11
N ILE A 383 21.84 0.11 25.49
CA ILE A 383 20.89 1.16 25.90
C ILE A 383 21.22 1.64 27.31
N ARG A 384 21.23 0.71 28.27
CA ARG A 384 21.52 0.99 29.69
C ARG A 384 21.80 -0.28 30.49
N ASP A 385 22.44 -0.11 31.63
CA ASP A 385 22.48 -1.13 32.68
C ASP A 385 21.13 -1.23 33.42
N VAL A 386 20.86 -2.42 33.96
CA VAL A 386 19.64 -2.75 34.68
C VAL A 386 19.93 -2.77 36.17
N GLU A 387 19.10 -2.07 36.95
CA GLU A 387 19.27 -2.02 38.39
C GLU A 387 18.91 -3.36 39.05
N PRO A 388 19.54 -3.73 40.18
CA PRO A 388 19.34 -5.05 40.80
C PRO A 388 17.89 -5.38 41.18
N HIS A 389 17.04 -4.37 41.37
CA HIS A 389 15.65 -4.51 41.81
C HIS A 389 14.61 -4.44 40.68
N GLU A 390 15.04 -4.21 39.43
CA GLU A 390 14.14 -4.12 38.27
C GLU A 390 13.78 -5.54 37.74
N THR A 391 12.49 -5.79 37.50
CA THR A 391 11.91 -7.07 37.05
C THR A 391 11.21 -6.91 35.69
N PHE A 392 11.31 -7.92 34.81
CA PHE A 392 10.89 -7.86 33.39
C PHE A 392 10.07 -9.06 32.92
#